data_AF-A0A126G1C8-F1
#
_entry.id   AF-A0A126G1C8-F1
#
_cell.length_a   1.000
_cell.length_b   1.000
_cell.length_c   1.000
_cell.angle_alpha   90.00
_cell.angle_beta   90.00
_cell.angle_gamma   90.00
#
_symmetry.space_group_name_H-M   'P 1'
#
loop_
_entity.id
_entity.type
_entity.pdbx_description
1 polymer ?
#
loop_
_entity_poly.entity_id
_entity_poly.type
_entity_poly.pdbx_seq_one_letter_code
_entity_poly.pdbx_strand_id
1 'polypeptide(L)'
;MTTYYFVLASQKFLLTEEPLEEVFRERISYYHANNRSIDFWLVPNPSFLERPEMVAFKNIVAGSSVAVISTNSIFINWLKLRIGYVSIGQFEDSLQLSEESLNITAAT
;
A
#
# COMPACT_ATOMS: atom_id res chain seq x y z
N MET A 1 -15.10 4.46 10.40
CA MET A 1 -13.64 4.24 10.29
C MET A 1 -13.44 2.94 9.53
N THR A 2 -12.51 2.92 8.60
CA THR A 2 -12.19 1.77 7.75
C THR A 2 -10.82 1.22 8.14
N THR A 3 -10.70 -0.10 8.24
CA THR A 3 -9.40 -0.74 8.45
C THR A 3 -8.67 -0.85 7.11
N TYR A 4 -7.48 -0.28 7.06
CA TYR A 4 -6.56 -0.40 5.94
C TYR A 4 -5.41 -1.32 6.34
N TYR A 5 -5.06 -2.22 5.44
CA TYR A 5 -3.91 -3.11 5.53
C TYR A 5 -2.84 -2.59 4.59
N PHE A 6 -1.57 -2.76 4.96
CA PHE A 6 -0.48 -2.31 4.10
C PHE A 6 0.68 -3.29 4.03
N VAL A 7 1.36 -3.26 2.89
CA VAL A 7 2.75 -3.67 2.73
C VAL A 7 3.61 -2.41 2.69
N LEU A 8 4.76 -2.40 3.38
CA LEU A 8 5.72 -1.32 3.38
C LEU A 8 7.12 -1.84 3.04
N ALA A 9 7.80 -1.17 2.10
CA ALA A 9 9.20 -1.42 1.81
C ALA A 9 9.90 -0.15 1.30
N SER A 10 11.20 -0.25 1.02
CA SER A 10 11.92 0.84 0.35
C SER A 10 11.39 1.04 -1.07
N GLN A 11 11.44 2.28 -1.54
CA GLN A 11 11.05 2.61 -2.92
C GLN A 11 11.83 1.81 -3.95
N LYS A 12 13.14 1.65 -3.75
CA LYS A 12 14.02 0.88 -4.63
C LYS A 12 13.55 -0.58 -4.74
N PHE A 13 13.23 -1.21 -3.61
CA PHE A 13 12.79 -2.60 -3.60
C PHE A 13 11.45 -2.76 -4.35
N LEU A 14 10.42 -1.99 -3.96
CA LEU A 14 9.07 -2.14 -4.50
C LEU A 14 8.91 -1.70 -5.95
N LEU A 15 9.65 -0.69 -6.41
CA LEU A 15 9.46 -0.09 -7.75
C LEU A 15 10.52 -0.51 -8.78
N THR A 16 11.65 -1.06 -8.35
CA THR A 16 12.78 -1.37 -9.26
C THR A 16 13.22 -2.81 -9.19
N GLU A 17 13.31 -3.39 -7.99
CA GLU A 17 13.82 -4.76 -7.82
C GLU A 17 12.71 -5.81 -8.01
N GLU A 18 11.47 -5.48 -7.65
CA GLU A 18 10.32 -6.38 -7.78
C GLU A 18 9.45 -6.05 -9.00
N PRO A 19 9.07 -7.05 -9.84
CA PRO A 19 8.22 -6.84 -11.01
C PRO A 19 6.73 -6.79 -10.63
N LEU A 20 6.32 -5.75 -9.89
CA LEU A 20 4.93 -5.58 -9.43
C LEU A 20 4.02 -4.85 -10.42
N GLU A 21 4.57 -4.19 -11.43
CA GLU A 21 3.80 -3.44 -12.43
C GLU A 21 2.75 -4.34 -13.12
N GLU A 22 3.18 -5.50 -13.61
CA GLU A 22 2.29 -6.46 -14.27
C GLU A 22 1.18 -6.94 -13.32
N VAL A 23 1.55 -7.28 -12.08
CA VAL A 23 0.60 -7.73 -11.05
C VAL A 23 -0.48 -6.68 -10.81
N PHE A 24 -0.10 -5.41 -10.67
CA PHE A 24 -1.08 -4.33 -10.46
C PHE A 24 -1.91 -4.07 -11.71
N ARG A 25 -1.32 -4.08 -12.91
CA ARG A 25 -2.03 -3.90 -14.17
C ARG A 25 -3.08 -5.00 -14.40
N GLU A 26 -2.71 -6.26 -14.21
CA GLU A 26 -3.64 -7.40 -14.33
C GLU A 26 -4.75 -7.31 -13.28
N ARG A 27 -4.40 -6.94 -12.04
CA ARG A 27 -5.39 -6.77 -10.97
C ARG A 27 -6.38 -5.64 -11.30
N ILE A 28 -5.92 -4.47 -11.74
CA ILE A 28 -6.79 -3.37 -12.19
C ILE A 28 -7.71 -3.84 -13.31
N SER A 29 -7.16 -4.54 -14.31
CA SER A 29 -7.93 -5.09 -15.43
C SER A 29 -9.00 -6.08 -14.95
N TYR A 30 -8.67 -6.95 -14.00
CA TYR A 30 -9.61 -7.88 -13.37
C TYR A 30 -10.73 -7.12 -12.64
N TYR A 31 -10.41 -6.06 -11.90
CA TYR A 31 -11.41 -5.27 -11.18
C TYR A 31 -12.41 -4.62 -12.15
N HIS A 32 -11.90 -3.97 -13.20
CA HIS A 32 -12.74 -3.39 -14.24
C HIS A 32 -13.60 -4.42 -14.97
N ALA A 33 -13.01 -5.55 -15.38
CA ALA A 33 -13.72 -6.62 -16.08
C ALA A 33 -14.85 -7.24 -15.23
N ASN A 34 -14.74 -7.16 -13.90
CA ASN A 34 -15.72 -7.71 -12.96
C ASN A 34 -16.61 -6.64 -12.30
N ASN A 35 -16.61 -5.40 -12.80
CA ASN A 35 -17.33 -4.27 -12.20
C ASN A 35 -17.09 -4.10 -10.69
N ARG A 36 -15.83 -4.32 -10.26
CA ARG A 36 -15.41 -4.13 -8.87
C ARG A 36 -14.67 -2.80 -8.73
N SER A 37 -15.01 -2.04 -7.70
CA SER A 37 -14.28 -0.83 -7.34
C SER A 37 -12.89 -1.17 -6.82
N ILE A 38 -11.89 -0.39 -7.24
CA ILE A 38 -10.50 -0.55 -6.78
C ILE A 38 -10.43 -0.32 -5.27
N ASP A 39 -9.79 -1.26 -4.59
CA ASP A 39 -9.64 -1.28 -3.14
C ASP A 39 -8.17 -1.33 -2.70
N PHE A 40 -7.25 -0.97 -3.59
CA PHE A 40 -5.81 -0.95 -3.32
C PHE A 40 -5.10 0.21 -4.04
N TRP A 41 -4.03 0.72 -3.43
CA TRP A 41 -3.29 1.89 -3.89
C TRP A 41 -1.79 1.75 -3.61
N LEU A 42 -0.97 2.35 -4.47
CA LEU A 42 0.47 2.48 -4.28
C LEU A 42 0.78 3.90 -3.81
N VAL A 43 1.47 4.02 -2.66
CA VAL A 43 1.58 5.27 -1.92
C VAL A 43 3.05 5.56 -1.61
N PRO A 44 3.69 6.46 -2.36
CA PRO A 44 5.04 6.92 -2.06
C PRO A 44 5.06 7.77 -0.78
N ASN A 45 6.07 7.56 0.06
CA ASN A 45 6.32 8.28 1.31
C ASN A 45 5.03 8.49 2.14
N PRO A 46 4.37 7.39 2.56
CA PRO A 46 3.05 7.47 3.15
C PRO A 46 3.05 8.26 4.46
N SER A 47 2.23 9.31 4.52
CA SER A 47 2.10 10.21 5.67
C SER A 47 1.61 9.53 6.95
N PHE A 48 0.91 8.39 6.85
CA PHE A 48 0.49 7.63 8.04
C PHE A 48 1.68 7.11 8.86
N LEU A 49 2.89 7.02 8.29
CA LEU A 49 4.10 6.64 9.03
C LEU A 49 4.55 7.68 10.05
N GLU A 50 4.05 8.92 9.96
CA GLU A 50 4.32 9.98 10.93
C GLU A 50 3.53 9.81 12.23
N ARG A 51 2.57 8.88 12.28
CA ARG A 51 1.79 8.61 13.50
C ARG A 51 2.67 7.93 14.56
N PRO A 52 2.45 8.23 15.86
CA PRO A 52 3.23 7.62 16.95
C PRO A 52 3.25 6.09 16.93
N GLU A 53 2.11 5.46 16.60
CA GLU A 53 1.98 4.01 16.52
C GLU A 53 2.71 3.38 15.31
N MET A 54 3.13 4.19 14.34
CA MET A 54 3.81 3.73 13.11
C MET A 54 5.33 3.93 13.15
N VAL A 55 5.88 4.49 14.22
CA VAL A 55 7.32 4.77 14.39
C VAL A 55 8.18 3.51 14.20
N ALA A 56 7.70 2.35 14.68
CA ALA A 56 8.41 1.09 14.50
C ALA A 56 8.57 0.73 13.01
N PHE A 57 7.54 0.96 12.19
CA PHE A 57 7.60 0.72 10.74
C PHE A 57 8.47 1.74 10.02
N LYS A 58 8.36 3.03 10.40
CA LYS A 58 9.19 4.11 9.86
C LYS A 58 10.68 3.84 10.04
N ASN A 59 11.07 3.29 11.19
CA ASN A 59 12.48 2.99 11.49
C ASN A 59 13.02 1.75 10.76
N ILE A 60 12.15 0.84 10.30
CA ILE A 60 12.58 -0.35 9.53
C ILE A 60 13.03 0.04 8.12
N VAL A 61 12.33 0.97 7.48
CA VAL A 61 12.64 1.42 6.12
C VAL A 61 13.42 2.73 6.17
N ALA A 62 14.74 2.63 6.09
CA ALA A 62 15.60 3.81 6.02
C ALA A 62 15.38 4.57 4.69
N GLY A 63 14.97 5.84 4.77
CA GLY A 63 14.82 6.73 3.61
C GLY A 63 13.45 6.66 2.94
N SER A 64 13.42 6.77 1.61
CA SER A 64 12.19 6.80 0.82
C SER A 64 11.49 5.44 0.85
N SER A 65 10.26 5.44 1.35
CA SER A 65 9.43 4.25 1.50
C SER A 65 8.23 4.32 0.56
N VAL A 66 7.70 3.16 0.20
CA VAL A 66 6.47 3.02 -0.56
C VAL A 66 5.59 2.01 0.17
N ALA A 67 4.30 2.33 0.30
CA ALA A 67 3.31 1.39 0.78
C ALA A 67 2.38 0.95 -0.34
N VAL A 68 2.01 -0.33 -0.34
CA VAL A 68 0.80 -0.80 -1.01
C VAL A 68 -0.27 -0.90 0.07
N ILE A 69 -1.33 -0.11 -0.04
CA ILE A 69 -2.43 -0.08 0.92
C ILE A 69 -3.65 -0.75 0.30
N SER A 70 -4.44 -1.49 1.07
CA SER A 70 -5.71 -2.04 0.62
C SER A 70 -6.68 -2.25 1.79
N THR A 71 -7.97 -2.23 1.53
CA THR A 71 -8.98 -2.70 2.50
C THR A 71 -9.10 -4.23 2.52
N ASN A 72 -8.37 -4.92 1.64
CA ASN A 72 -8.36 -6.37 1.52
C ASN A 72 -7.10 -6.98 2.16
N SER A 73 -7.24 -7.54 3.35
CA SER A 73 -6.14 -8.18 4.08
C SER A 73 -5.54 -9.40 3.35
N ILE A 74 -6.36 -10.15 2.61
CA ILE A 74 -5.91 -11.33 1.86
C ILE A 74 -4.92 -10.89 0.77
N PHE A 75 -5.19 -9.77 0.10
CA PHE A 75 -4.29 -9.22 -0.91
C PHE A 75 -2.94 -8.79 -0.33
N ILE A 76 -2.95 -8.10 0.81
CA ILE A 76 -1.73 -7.68 1.51
C ILE A 76 -0.92 -8.89 2.01
N ASN A 77 -1.59 -9.91 2.56
CA ASN A 77 -0.92 -11.15 2.97
C ASN A 77 -0.33 -11.90 1.76
N TRP A 78 -1.05 -11.95 0.64
CA TRP A 78 -0.53 -12.52 -0.60
C TRP A 78 0.72 -11.79 -1.09
N LEU A 79 0.72 -10.45 -1.07
CA LEU A 79 1.91 -9.67 -1.41
C LEU A 79 3.07 -10.02 -0.48
N LYS A 80 2.86 -10.04 0.84
CA LYS A 80 3.90 -10.43 1.81
C LYS A 80 4.54 -11.78 1.48
N LEU A 81 3.74 -12.78 1.12
CA LEU A 81 4.25 -14.10 0.72
C LEU A 81 4.98 -14.05 -0.63
N ARG A 82 4.53 -13.21 -1.56
CA ARG A 82 5.08 -13.11 -2.92
C ARG A 82 6.43 -12.39 -2.99
N ILE A 83 6.62 -11.32 -2.22
CA ILE A 83 7.83 -10.47 -2.27
C ILE A 83 8.67 -10.51 -0.99
N GLY A 84 8.19 -11.13 0.09
CA GLY A 84 9.02 -11.52 1.23
C GLY A 84 9.53 -10.37 2.11
N TYR A 85 10.54 -9.62 1.65
CA TYR A 85 11.33 -8.63 2.39
C TYR A 85 10.62 -7.30 2.66
N VAL A 86 9.37 -7.39 3.07
CA VAL A 86 8.48 -6.26 3.33
C VAL A 86 7.87 -6.33 4.73
N SER A 87 7.56 -5.18 5.30
CA SER A 87 6.77 -5.10 6.53
C SER A 87 5.29 -5.08 6.19
N ILE A 88 4.45 -5.66 7.04
CA ILE A 88 3.00 -5.53 6.93
C ILE A 88 2.40 -5.04 8.24
N GLY A 89 1.27 -4.35 8.13
CA GLY A 89 0.51 -3.88 9.27
C GLY A 89 -0.89 -3.45 8.86
N GLN A 90 -1.57 -2.82 9.80
CA GLN A 90 -2.88 -2.24 9.57
C GLN A 90 -3.03 -0.96 10.39
N PHE A 91 -3.92 -0.09 9.95
CA PHE A 91 -4.35 1.09 10.69
C PHE A 91 -5.81 1.40 10.36
N GLU A 92 -6.46 2.14 11.24
CA GLU A 92 -7.80 2.66 10.98
C GLU A 92 -7.73 4.11 10.52
N ASP A 93 -8.58 4.45 9.57
CA ASP A 93 -8.66 5.81 9.05
C ASP A 93 -10.01 6.07 8.37
N SER A 94 -10.26 7.34 8.05
CA SER A 94 -11.38 7.78 7.23
C SER A 94 -10.89 8.33 5.89
N LEU A 95 -9.79 7.76 5.35
CA LEU A 95 -9.24 8.14 4.05
C LEU A 95 -10.32 8.06 2.96
N GLN A 96 -10.37 9.09 2.13
CA GLN A 96 -11.15 9.11 0.89
C GLN A 96 -10.18 8.87 -0.26
N LEU A 97 -10.04 7.61 -0.66
CA LEU A 97 -9.16 7.22 -1.76
C LEU A 97 -10.01 7.05 -3.03
N SER A 98 -9.70 7.81 -4.07
CA SER A 98 -10.23 7.63 -5.41
C SER A 98 -9.30 6.76 -6.26
N GLU A 99 -9.76 6.32 -7.43
CA GLU A 99 -8.92 5.60 -8.39
C GLU A 99 -7.74 6.47 -8.89
N GLU A 100 -7.90 7.79 -8.86
CA GLU A 100 -6.90 8.78 -9.28
C GLU A 100 -5.94 9.19 -8.15
N SER A 101 -6.31 8.93 -6.88
CA SER A 101 -5.55 9.35 -5.70
C SER A 101 -4.39 8.40 -5.38
N LEU A 102 -3.44 8.27 -6.30
CA LEU A 102 -2.09 7.78 -5.98
C LEU A 102 -1.29 8.83 -5.16
N ASN A 103 -1.83 10.03 -4.99
CA ASN A 103 -1.27 11.09 -4.14
C ASN A 103 -2.10 11.20 -2.84
N ILE A 104 -1.81 10.35 -1.84
CA ILE A 104 -2.42 10.46 -0.52
C ILE A 104 -1.87 11.71 0.18
N THR A 105 -2.53 12.84 -0.04
CA THR A 105 -2.34 14.02 0.80
C THR A 105 -3.15 13.78 2.07
N ALA A 106 -2.49 13.74 3.23
CA ALA A 106 -3.20 13.75 4.50
C ALA A 106 -3.99 15.08 4.58
N ALA A 107 -5.30 14.99 4.78
CA ALA A 107 -6.09 16.17 5.12
C ALA A 107 -5.55 16.74 6.44
N THR A 108 -5.16 18.01 6.39
CA THR A 108 -4.80 18.86 7.53
C THR A 108 -5.94 18.99 8.53
#